data_AF-A0A9P7AKT9-F1
#
_entry.id   AF-A0A9P7AKT9-F1
#
_cell.length_a   1.000
_cell.length_b   1.000
_cell.length_c   1.000
_cell.angle_alpha   90.00
_cell.angle_beta   90.00
_cell.angle_gamma   90.00
#
_symmetry.space_group_name_H-M   'P 1'
#
loop_
_entity.id
_entity.type
_entity.pdbx_description
1 polymer ?
#
loop_
_entity_poly.entity_id
_entity_poly.type
_entity_poly.pdbx_seq_one_letter_code
_entity_poly.pdbx_strand_id
1 'polypeptide(L)'
;MDQQMSQSIKLRAALTTRIKEIMGKSSATGIFRGGILQTHLLHKARLRIGHELDSCLATRDVNFHASASISEYEINRAALTVAHAMVNPYYVDWDVDRFAEMAKVSTPKSDGPLANTNQLPKYFSAAMIGKISAPATIVDRQGKILTIYLPNILSSSRVEYVNSATKGLRTLLLETITSSTQQSWRSQGFVVPEGGGEFGAGRVTVSPAYFMQRHERLEDPMVTSASYKSVEVQEWLAALSATESFWNAITAVSAPDLFEAGTLAITRIIEELQGSDRTSPPICDWPSIFSGLEIIANRTTLSTQRFWWRTFLFDLLISLGSGHEAKLTLADVGAELDYYPGTMVFISGKVLQHSIGPWGPGERLVIAHFMRDKIHSRCGVSRPPFPTQAYFLQMVGQQDSYLL
;
A
#
# COMPACT_ATOMS: atom_id res chain seq x y z
N MET A 1 -0.57 18.96 12.14
CA MET A 1 -0.55 18.76 10.67
C MET A 1 0.58 19.50 9.96
N ASP A 2 0.76 20.82 10.13
CA ASP A 2 1.80 21.59 9.39
C ASP A 2 3.19 20.96 9.47
N GLN A 3 3.60 20.46 10.64
CA GLN A 3 4.92 19.85 10.80
C GLN A 3 5.05 18.46 10.15
N GLN A 4 4.02 17.60 10.23
CA GLN A 4 4.02 16.25 9.64
C GLN A 4 3.87 16.29 8.11
N MET A 5 2.96 17.13 7.61
CA MET A 5 2.81 17.37 6.18
C MET A 5 4.08 18.01 5.61
N SER A 6 4.68 18.97 6.33
CA SER A 6 5.99 19.53 5.98
C SER A 6 7.07 18.45 5.92
N GLN A 7 7.08 17.50 6.85
CA GLN A 7 8.06 16.40 6.84
C GLN A 7 7.85 15.45 5.64
N SER A 8 6.61 15.07 5.34
CA SER A 8 6.29 14.24 4.16
C SER A 8 6.71 14.93 2.86
N ILE A 9 6.48 16.25 2.75
CA ILE A 9 6.89 17.05 1.59
C ILE A 9 8.42 17.11 1.45
N LYS A 10 9.15 17.32 2.56
CA LYS A 10 10.63 17.30 2.57
C LYS A 10 11.17 15.94 2.13
N LEU A 11 10.63 14.85 2.66
CA LEU A 11 11.02 13.49 2.29
C LEU A 11 10.68 13.18 0.82
N ARG A 12 9.52 13.62 0.33
CA ARG A 12 9.14 13.52 -1.09
C ARG A 12 10.17 14.22 -1.98
N ALA A 13 10.59 15.44 -1.61
CA ALA A 13 11.60 16.18 -2.36
C ALA A 13 12.94 15.44 -2.40
N ALA A 14 13.40 14.92 -1.26
CA ALA A 14 14.63 14.12 -1.16
C ALA A 14 14.56 12.85 -2.03
N LEU A 15 13.47 12.08 -1.93
CA LEU A 15 13.24 10.90 -2.76
C LEU A 15 13.20 11.24 -4.25
N THR A 16 12.49 12.30 -4.64
CA THR A 16 12.37 12.74 -6.04
C THR A 16 13.74 13.10 -6.60
N THR A 17 14.54 13.90 -5.88
CA THR A 17 15.91 14.25 -6.28
C THR A 17 16.76 13.00 -6.45
N ARG A 18 16.71 12.09 -5.48
CA ARG A 18 17.53 10.88 -5.53
C ARG A 18 17.14 9.94 -6.66
N ILE A 19 15.83 9.77 -6.92
CA ILE A 19 15.33 8.97 -8.05
C ILE A 19 15.81 9.58 -9.38
N LYS A 20 15.75 10.91 -9.54
CA LYS A 20 16.27 11.60 -10.75
C LYS A 20 17.74 11.31 -10.97
N GLU A 21 18.56 11.37 -9.93
CA GLU A 21 20.01 11.06 -10.01
C GLU A 21 20.27 9.61 -10.44
N ILE A 22 19.59 8.65 -9.81
CA ILE A 22 19.71 7.21 -10.13
C ILE A 22 19.34 6.96 -11.60
N MET A 23 18.21 7.52 -12.03
CA MET A 23 17.70 7.36 -13.39
C MET A 23 18.63 8.02 -14.42
N GLY A 24 19.19 9.20 -14.11
CA GLY A 24 20.18 9.89 -14.94
C GLY A 24 21.46 9.07 -15.13
N LYS A 25 22.07 8.62 -14.02
CA LYS A 25 23.31 7.80 -14.04
C LYS A 25 23.13 6.47 -14.77
N SER A 26 21.93 5.90 -14.70
CA SER A 26 21.62 4.62 -15.33
C SER A 26 21.32 4.72 -16.83
N SER A 27 21.36 5.93 -17.40
CA SER A 27 20.91 6.23 -18.78
C SER A 27 19.42 5.91 -18.99
N ALA A 28 18.63 5.93 -17.92
CA ALA A 28 17.21 5.62 -17.97
C ALA A 28 16.37 6.76 -18.58
N THR A 29 16.95 7.96 -18.68
CA THR A 29 16.32 9.14 -19.28
C THR A 29 16.01 8.98 -20.76
N GLY A 30 16.69 8.08 -21.49
CA GLY A 30 16.41 7.80 -22.90
C GLY A 30 15.45 6.62 -23.15
N ILE A 31 15.01 5.95 -22.08
CA ILE A 31 14.10 4.79 -22.18
C ILE A 31 12.70 5.21 -22.54
N PHE A 32 12.36 6.48 -22.37
CA PHE A 32 11.10 6.98 -22.81
C PHE A 32 11.27 7.83 -24.07
N ARG A 33 10.33 7.72 -25.02
CA ARG A 33 10.28 8.54 -26.23
C ARG A 33 8.83 8.84 -26.56
N GLY A 34 8.48 10.12 -26.72
CA GLY A 34 7.12 10.54 -27.05
C GLY A 34 6.09 10.09 -26.01
N GLY A 35 6.47 10.06 -24.73
CA GLY A 35 5.59 9.58 -23.66
C GLY A 35 5.50 8.05 -23.51
N ILE A 36 6.19 7.27 -24.36
CA ILE A 36 6.08 5.81 -24.40
C ILE A 36 7.37 5.17 -23.89
N LEU A 37 7.23 4.21 -22.95
CA LEU A 37 8.33 3.39 -22.46
C LEU A 37 8.84 2.46 -23.56
N GLN A 38 10.11 2.64 -23.92
CA GLN A 38 10.85 1.81 -24.85
C GLN A 38 11.35 0.58 -24.11
N THR A 39 10.52 -0.46 -24.06
CA THR A 39 10.77 -1.67 -23.29
C THR A 39 12.10 -2.36 -23.62
N HIS A 40 12.56 -2.26 -24.86
CA HIS A 40 13.86 -2.78 -25.29
C HIS A 40 15.07 -2.06 -24.66
N LEU A 41 14.92 -0.81 -24.20
CA LEU A 41 15.97 -0.02 -23.55
C LEU A 41 16.01 -0.23 -22.03
N LEU A 42 14.98 -0.86 -21.45
CA LEU A 42 14.87 -1.12 -20.02
C LEU A 42 15.97 -2.01 -19.48
N HIS A 43 16.39 -3.00 -20.27
CA HIS A 43 17.28 -4.05 -19.80
C HIS A 43 18.57 -3.50 -19.18
N LYS A 44 19.20 -2.53 -19.84
CA LYS A 44 20.47 -1.94 -19.38
C LYS A 44 20.31 -1.11 -18.11
N ALA A 45 19.27 -0.28 -18.03
CA ALA A 45 19.01 0.52 -16.83
C ALA A 45 18.60 -0.38 -15.66
N ARG A 46 17.75 -1.38 -15.91
CA ARG A 46 17.35 -2.37 -14.91
C ARG A 46 18.56 -3.08 -14.30
N LEU A 47 19.50 -3.55 -15.11
CA LEU A 47 20.71 -4.20 -14.58
C LEU A 47 21.58 -3.25 -13.75
N ARG A 48 21.75 -1.99 -14.18
CA ARG A 48 22.55 -1.00 -13.45
C ARG A 48 21.93 -0.62 -12.11
N ILE A 49 20.65 -0.29 -12.12
CA ILE A 49 19.90 0.06 -10.90
C ILE A 49 19.82 -1.16 -9.99
N GLY A 50 19.61 -2.36 -10.55
CA GLY A 50 19.60 -3.62 -9.80
C GLY A 50 20.92 -3.86 -9.07
N HIS A 51 22.06 -3.70 -9.74
CA HIS A 51 23.36 -3.84 -9.10
C HIS A 51 23.59 -2.81 -7.98
N GLU A 52 23.19 -1.55 -8.18
CA GLU A 52 23.29 -0.51 -7.14
C GLU A 52 22.37 -0.83 -5.94
N LEU A 53 21.16 -1.33 -6.20
CA LEU A 53 20.23 -1.80 -5.16
C LEU A 53 20.82 -2.98 -4.39
N ASP A 54 21.33 -4.01 -5.07
CA ASP A 54 21.95 -5.18 -4.44
C ASP A 54 23.14 -4.77 -3.55
N SER A 55 23.97 -3.84 -4.02
CA SER A 55 25.06 -3.27 -3.22
C SER A 55 24.53 -2.50 -1.99
N CYS A 56 23.44 -1.76 -2.14
CA CYS A 56 22.79 -1.04 -1.04
C CYS A 56 22.19 -2.01 0.00
N LEU A 57 21.61 -3.13 -0.44
CA LEU A 57 21.04 -4.17 0.41
C LEU A 57 22.11 -5.02 1.11
N ALA A 58 23.26 -5.24 0.46
CA ALA A 58 24.41 -5.94 1.04
C ALA A 58 25.12 -5.15 2.14
N THR A 59 24.97 -3.82 2.13
CA THR A 59 25.46 -2.96 3.20
C THR A 59 24.65 -3.23 4.46
N ARG A 60 25.22 -4.03 5.38
CA ARG A 60 24.53 -4.40 6.62
C ARG A 60 24.17 -3.14 7.43
N ASP A 61 22.99 -3.16 8.02
CA ASP A 61 22.43 -2.16 8.94
C ASP A 61 23.21 -2.03 10.28
N VAL A 62 24.50 -2.43 10.34
CA VAL A 62 25.26 -2.65 11.59
C VAL A 62 25.42 -1.39 12.44
N ASN A 63 25.18 -0.21 11.88
CA ASN A 63 25.33 1.08 12.57
C ASN A 63 24.03 1.89 12.67
N PHE A 64 22.89 1.37 12.21
CA PHE A 64 21.62 2.09 12.26
C PHE A 64 20.76 1.53 13.39
N HIS A 65 20.86 2.15 14.56
CA HIS A 65 19.91 1.90 15.63
C HIS A 65 18.50 2.30 15.18
N ALA A 66 17.52 1.47 15.52
CA ALA A 66 16.10 1.77 15.36
C ALA A 66 15.80 3.16 15.94
N SER A 67 15.58 4.13 15.06
CA SER A 67 15.41 5.54 15.40
C SER A 67 14.06 6.03 14.92
N ALA A 68 13.49 6.98 15.67
CA ALA A 68 12.32 7.74 15.24
C ALA A 68 12.60 8.58 13.97
N SER A 69 13.86 8.91 13.68
CA SER A 69 14.24 9.65 12.46
C SER A 69 14.42 8.74 11.24
N ILE A 70 14.21 9.30 10.05
CA ILE A 70 14.49 8.64 8.76
C ILE A 70 15.91 8.97 8.34
N SER A 71 16.71 7.95 8.08
CA SER A 71 18.11 8.08 7.67
C SER A 71 18.27 8.34 6.16
N GLU A 72 19.42 8.88 5.75
CA GLU A 72 19.78 9.00 4.34
C GLU A 72 19.89 7.63 3.66
N TYR A 73 20.32 6.60 4.40
CA TYR A 73 20.36 5.22 3.93
C TYR A 73 18.96 4.72 3.54
N GLU A 74 17.94 4.94 4.39
CA GLU A 74 16.56 4.56 4.09
C GLU A 74 16.02 5.31 2.87
N ILE A 75 16.33 6.61 2.75
CA ILE A 75 15.93 7.42 1.58
C ILE A 75 16.58 6.86 0.30
N ASN A 76 17.88 6.56 0.33
CA ASN A 76 18.59 6.00 -0.82
C ASN A 76 18.05 4.60 -1.21
N ARG A 77 17.83 3.74 -0.22
CA ARG A 77 17.25 2.41 -0.41
C ARG A 77 15.87 2.47 -1.03
N ALA A 78 15.00 3.34 -0.52
CA ALA A 78 13.66 3.55 -1.08
C ALA A 78 13.71 4.12 -2.50
N ALA A 79 14.58 5.10 -2.76
CA ALA A 79 14.75 5.66 -4.10
C ALA A 79 15.23 4.61 -5.12
N LEU A 80 16.21 3.77 -4.77
CA LEU A 80 16.68 2.66 -5.62
C LEU A 80 15.58 1.64 -5.86
N THR A 81 14.82 1.27 -4.83
CA THR A 81 13.74 0.28 -4.92
C THR A 81 12.62 0.77 -5.83
N VAL A 82 12.19 2.02 -5.66
CA VAL A 82 11.18 2.66 -6.52
C VAL A 82 11.71 2.76 -7.95
N ALA A 83 12.92 3.30 -8.17
CA ALA A 83 13.52 3.43 -9.50
C ALA A 83 13.61 2.08 -10.22
N HIS A 84 14.03 1.02 -9.51
CA HIS A 84 14.10 -0.33 -10.05
C HIS A 84 12.72 -0.83 -10.50
N ALA A 85 11.68 -0.65 -9.66
CA ALA A 85 10.32 -1.07 -9.99
C ALA A 85 9.80 -0.41 -11.28
N MET A 86 10.18 0.84 -11.53
CA MET A 86 9.77 1.59 -12.72
C MET A 86 10.47 1.14 -13.99
N VAL A 87 11.70 0.63 -13.88
CA VAL A 87 12.43 0.03 -15.02
C VAL A 87 12.25 -1.48 -15.11
N ASN A 88 11.35 -2.07 -14.33
CA ASN A 88 11.05 -3.49 -14.35
C ASN A 88 9.53 -3.78 -14.43
N PRO A 89 8.84 -3.31 -15.50
CA PRO A 89 7.42 -3.57 -15.70
C PRO A 89 7.15 -4.97 -16.25
N TYR A 90 6.05 -5.56 -15.79
CA TYR A 90 5.40 -6.73 -16.34
C TYR A 90 4.07 -6.32 -16.95
N TYR A 91 3.83 -6.70 -18.20
CA TYR A 91 2.66 -6.27 -18.95
C TYR A 91 1.56 -7.33 -18.95
N VAL A 92 0.32 -6.86 -18.84
CA VAL A 92 -0.89 -7.61 -19.20
C VAL A 92 -1.49 -7.02 -20.47
N ASP A 93 -2.14 -7.86 -21.28
CA ASP A 93 -2.64 -7.49 -22.61
C ASP A 93 -4.04 -6.84 -22.59
N TRP A 94 -4.64 -6.72 -21.41
CA TRP A 94 -5.97 -6.17 -21.19
C TRP A 94 -5.93 -4.74 -20.63
N ASP A 95 -7.09 -4.07 -20.69
CA ASP A 95 -7.31 -2.73 -20.14
C ASP A 95 -7.99 -2.83 -18.77
N VAL A 96 -7.44 -2.12 -17.79
CA VAL A 96 -7.90 -2.20 -16.39
C VAL A 96 -9.33 -1.73 -16.21
N ASP A 97 -9.75 -0.70 -16.94
CA ASP A 97 -11.08 -0.12 -16.76
C ASP A 97 -12.14 -1.10 -17.25
N ARG A 98 -11.96 -1.66 -18.46
CA ARG A 98 -12.83 -2.73 -19.00
C ARG A 98 -12.83 -3.97 -18.12
N PHE A 99 -11.66 -4.38 -17.61
CA PHE A 99 -11.56 -5.53 -16.70
C PHE A 99 -12.38 -5.28 -15.43
N ALA A 100 -12.20 -4.12 -14.81
CA ALA A 100 -12.86 -3.78 -13.56
C ALA A 100 -14.38 -3.57 -13.71
N GLU A 101 -14.84 -3.03 -14.85
CA GLU A 101 -16.27 -2.97 -15.19
C GLU A 101 -16.88 -4.38 -15.26
N MET A 102 -16.25 -5.30 -15.97
CA MET A 102 -16.75 -6.67 -16.11
C MET A 102 -16.64 -7.48 -14.80
N ALA A 103 -15.59 -7.24 -14.02
CA ALA A 103 -15.41 -7.86 -12.71
C ALA A 103 -16.55 -7.50 -11.73
N LYS A 104 -17.05 -6.25 -11.76
CA LYS A 104 -18.22 -5.82 -10.97
C LYS A 104 -19.51 -6.54 -11.37
N VAL A 105 -19.72 -6.78 -12.66
CA VAL A 105 -20.93 -7.46 -13.17
C VAL A 105 -20.94 -8.93 -12.75
N SER A 106 -19.76 -9.52 -12.59
CA SER A 106 -19.57 -10.95 -12.32
C SER A 106 -19.67 -11.34 -10.84
N THR A 107 -19.78 -10.40 -9.90
CA THR A 107 -19.90 -10.70 -8.46
C THR A 107 -21.36 -11.01 -8.06
N PRO A 108 -21.64 -12.14 -7.37
CA PRO A 108 -23.00 -12.50 -6.99
C PRO A 108 -23.59 -11.51 -5.96
N LYS A 109 -24.90 -11.27 -6.08
CA LYS A 109 -25.70 -10.66 -4.99
C LYS A 109 -25.69 -11.64 -3.81
N SER A 110 -25.62 -11.10 -2.60
CA SER A 110 -25.58 -11.82 -1.32
C SER A 110 -26.45 -13.09 -1.33
N ASP A 111 -25.85 -14.21 -0.89
CA ASP A 111 -26.49 -15.47 -0.47
C ASP A 111 -26.66 -16.60 -1.51
N GLY A 112 -25.91 -16.60 -2.62
CA GLY A 112 -25.82 -17.75 -3.55
C GLY A 112 -24.41 -18.34 -3.69
N PRO A 113 -24.26 -19.65 -4.04
CA PRO A 113 -22.96 -20.24 -4.35
C PRO A 113 -22.29 -19.49 -5.52
N LEU A 114 -20.95 -19.54 -5.54
CA LEU A 114 -19.98 -18.82 -6.40
C LEU A 114 -20.22 -19.05 -7.91
N ALA A 115 -21.32 -18.58 -8.49
CA ALA A 115 -21.75 -19.05 -9.81
C ALA A 115 -21.22 -18.24 -11.01
N ASN A 116 -20.60 -17.07 -10.87
CA ASN A 116 -20.28 -16.20 -12.02
C ASN A 116 -18.84 -15.66 -12.13
N THR A 117 -17.86 -16.17 -11.37
CA THR A 117 -16.44 -15.81 -11.57
C THR A 117 -15.81 -16.41 -12.85
N ASN A 118 -16.49 -17.35 -13.51
CA ASN A 118 -15.99 -18.08 -14.68
C ASN A 118 -16.10 -17.35 -16.03
N GLN A 119 -16.53 -16.08 -16.06
CA GLN A 119 -16.65 -15.33 -17.32
C GLN A 119 -15.40 -14.53 -17.68
N LEU A 120 -14.66 -14.00 -16.71
CA LEU A 120 -13.50 -13.14 -16.99
C LEU A 120 -12.41 -13.83 -17.83
N PRO A 121 -12.03 -15.10 -17.56
CA PRO A 121 -11.06 -15.81 -18.40
C PRO A 121 -11.53 -16.02 -19.85
N LYS A 122 -12.82 -15.81 -20.17
CA LYS A 122 -13.33 -15.88 -21.55
C LYS A 122 -13.06 -14.60 -22.35
N TYR A 123 -12.96 -13.46 -21.66
CA TYR A 123 -12.85 -12.13 -22.29
C TYR A 123 -11.47 -11.50 -22.13
N PHE A 124 -10.73 -11.93 -21.10
CA PHE A 124 -9.40 -11.45 -20.79
C PHE A 124 -8.47 -12.66 -20.76
N SER A 125 -7.35 -12.57 -21.47
CA SER A 125 -6.38 -13.65 -21.44
C SER A 125 -5.84 -13.78 -20.02
N ALA A 126 -5.62 -15.02 -19.57
CA ALA A 126 -4.96 -15.25 -18.31
C ALA A 126 -3.49 -14.81 -18.46
N ALA A 127 -3.12 -13.71 -17.82
CA ALA A 127 -1.71 -13.39 -17.67
C ALA A 127 -1.09 -14.40 -16.71
N MET A 128 0.07 -14.94 -17.09
CA MET A 128 0.85 -15.88 -16.29
C MET A 128 2.22 -15.27 -16.04
N ILE A 129 2.25 -14.22 -15.22
CA ILE A 129 3.49 -13.50 -14.92
C ILE A 129 4.48 -14.39 -14.15
N GLY A 130 3.96 -15.25 -13.28
CA GLY A 130 4.76 -16.14 -12.44
C GLY A 130 5.35 -15.43 -11.23
N LYS A 131 6.48 -15.94 -10.74
CA LYS A 131 7.13 -15.46 -9.52
C LYS A 131 7.86 -14.14 -9.77
N ILE A 132 7.66 -13.16 -8.89
CA ILE A 132 8.37 -11.88 -8.88
C ILE A 132 9.05 -11.68 -7.52
N SER A 133 10.37 -11.57 -7.54
CA SER A 133 11.21 -11.37 -6.34
C SER A 133 11.94 -10.02 -6.32
N ALA A 134 12.02 -9.34 -7.46
CA ALA A 134 12.68 -8.04 -7.60
C ALA A 134 11.63 -6.91 -7.66
N PRO A 135 11.99 -5.66 -7.30
CA PRO A 135 11.06 -4.55 -7.41
C PRO A 135 10.52 -4.41 -8.82
N ALA A 136 9.20 -4.24 -8.95
CA ALA A 136 8.51 -4.32 -10.22
C ALA A 136 7.21 -3.54 -10.23
N THR A 137 6.73 -3.24 -11.43
CA THR A 137 5.37 -2.77 -11.67
C THR A 137 4.62 -3.80 -12.51
N ILE A 138 3.31 -3.96 -12.27
CA ILE A 138 2.42 -4.68 -13.18
C ILE A 138 1.56 -3.65 -13.89
N VAL A 139 1.53 -3.70 -15.22
CA VAL A 139 1.03 -2.61 -16.06
C VAL A 139 0.09 -3.16 -17.12
N ASP A 140 -1.02 -2.45 -17.34
CA ASP A 140 -1.99 -2.77 -18.38
C ASP A 140 -1.53 -2.31 -19.77
N ARG A 141 -2.31 -2.66 -20.80
CA ARG A 141 -1.98 -2.32 -22.20
C ARG A 141 -1.97 -0.81 -22.52
N GLN A 142 -2.51 0.03 -21.63
CA GLN A 142 -2.55 1.49 -21.75
C GLN A 142 -1.49 2.17 -20.89
N GLY A 143 -0.61 1.41 -20.22
CA GLY A 143 0.42 1.97 -19.35
C GLY A 143 -0.09 2.35 -17.96
N LYS A 144 -1.32 1.95 -17.58
CA LYS A 144 -1.84 2.12 -16.22
C LYS A 144 -1.25 1.04 -15.33
N ILE A 145 -0.76 1.45 -14.18
CA ILE A 145 -0.12 0.58 -13.22
C ILE A 145 -1.21 -0.05 -12.35
N LEU A 146 -1.21 -1.38 -12.31
CA LEU A 146 -2.13 -2.21 -11.53
C LEU A 146 -1.56 -2.54 -10.14
N THR A 147 -0.24 -2.64 -10.05
CA THR A 147 0.48 -2.98 -8.82
C THR A 147 1.88 -2.37 -8.86
N ILE A 148 2.32 -1.83 -7.73
CA ILE A 148 3.71 -1.43 -7.51
C ILE A 148 4.26 -2.31 -6.38
N TYR A 149 5.21 -3.17 -6.71
CA TYR A 149 5.82 -4.12 -5.79
C TYR A 149 7.23 -3.66 -5.40
N LEU A 150 7.43 -3.40 -4.11
CA LEU A 150 8.63 -2.81 -3.54
C LEU A 150 9.17 -3.73 -2.41
N PRO A 151 9.78 -4.87 -2.76
CA PRO A 151 10.40 -5.76 -1.77
C PRO A 151 11.62 -5.11 -1.15
N ASN A 152 11.86 -5.42 0.14
CA ASN A 152 13.00 -4.93 0.91
C ASN A 152 13.16 -3.40 0.92
N ILE A 153 12.10 -2.64 0.65
CA ILE A 153 12.14 -1.18 0.64
C ILE A 153 12.42 -0.62 2.04
N LEU A 154 11.91 -1.29 3.07
CA LEU A 154 12.20 -0.94 4.47
C LEU A 154 13.50 -1.62 4.91
N SER A 155 14.31 -0.90 5.67
CA SER A 155 15.48 -1.46 6.33
C SER A 155 15.07 -2.42 7.44
N SER A 156 15.96 -3.33 7.82
CA SER A 156 15.70 -4.27 8.92
C SER A 156 15.49 -3.51 10.23
N SER A 157 16.30 -2.47 10.46
CA SER A 157 16.15 -1.54 11.59
C SER A 157 14.77 -0.86 11.62
N ARG A 158 14.21 -0.46 10.47
CA ARG A 158 12.87 0.12 10.39
C ARG A 158 11.78 -0.92 10.66
N VAL A 159 11.92 -2.12 10.10
CA VAL A 159 10.98 -3.23 10.38
C VAL A 159 10.96 -3.54 11.88
N GLU A 160 12.12 -3.63 12.52
CA GLU A 160 12.25 -3.85 13.97
C GLU A 160 11.63 -2.72 14.79
N TYR A 161 11.84 -1.46 14.39
CA TYR A 161 11.22 -0.30 15.03
C TYR A 161 9.69 -0.39 14.99
N VAL A 162 9.11 -0.62 13.81
CA VAL A 162 7.66 -0.70 13.63
C VAL A 162 7.08 -1.91 14.35
N ASN A 163 7.74 -3.06 14.26
CA ASN A 163 7.39 -4.26 15.00
C ASN A 163 7.33 -3.98 16.50
N SER A 164 8.39 -3.37 17.06
CA SER A 164 8.49 -3.06 18.48
C SER A 164 7.39 -2.12 18.95
N ALA A 165 7.10 -1.06 18.18
CA ALA A 165 5.98 -0.15 18.48
C ALA A 165 4.63 -0.89 18.43
N THR A 166 4.46 -1.83 17.50
CA THR A 166 3.19 -2.53 17.29
C THR A 166 2.90 -3.61 18.33
N LYS A 167 3.90 -4.07 19.10
CA LYS A 167 3.70 -5.04 20.20
C LYS A 167 2.72 -4.54 21.26
N GLY A 168 2.62 -3.22 21.47
CA GLY A 168 1.65 -2.61 22.39
C GLY A 168 0.19 -2.88 22.01
N LEU A 169 -0.10 -3.18 20.73
CA LEU A 169 -1.46 -3.46 20.25
C LEU A 169 -1.89 -4.92 20.42
N ARG A 170 -1.02 -5.79 20.97
CA ARG A 170 -1.27 -7.24 21.07
C ARG A 170 -2.60 -7.58 21.73
N THR A 171 -2.93 -6.93 22.85
CA THR A 171 -4.19 -7.18 23.57
C THR A 171 -5.39 -6.88 22.69
N LEU A 172 -5.40 -5.70 22.05
CA LEU A 172 -6.49 -5.29 21.14
C LEU A 172 -6.62 -6.23 19.94
N LEU A 173 -5.50 -6.73 19.40
CA LEU A 173 -5.53 -7.72 18.32
C LEU A 173 -6.24 -9.00 18.78
N LEU A 174 -5.86 -9.55 19.94
CA LEU A 174 -6.43 -10.80 20.46
C LEU A 174 -7.91 -10.70 20.84
N GLU A 175 -8.40 -9.53 21.27
CA GLU A 175 -9.82 -9.34 21.56
C GLU A 175 -10.71 -9.56 20.32
N THR A 176 -10.16 -9.36 19.12
CA THR A 176 -10.92 -9.48 17.86
C THR A 176 -11.13 -10.91 17.38
N ILE A 177 -10.43 -11.88 17.96
CA ILE A 177 -10.61 -13.31 17.67
C ILE A 177 -11.56 -14.00 18.66
N THR A 178 -11.89 -13.36 19.79
CA THR A 178 -12.74 -13.96 20.83
C THR A 178 -14.24 -13.72 20.61
N SER A 179 -14.99 -14.82 20.48
CA SER A 179 -16.45 -14.96 20.67
C SER A 179 -17.41 -14.26 19.67
N SER A 180 -17.71 -14.94 18.56
CA SER A 180 -19.11 -14.98 18.11
C SER A 180 -19.43 -16.33 17.45
N THR A 181 -20.64 -16.83 17.71
CA THR A 181 -21.21 -18.05 17.10
C THR A 181 -21.54 -17.89 15.61
N GLN A 182 -21.44 -16.66 15.08
CA GLN A 182 -21.50 -16.32 13.66
C GLN A 182 -20.20 -15.62 13.25
N GLN A 183 -19.17 -16.39 12.96
CA GLN A 183 -17.90 -15.84 12.48
C GLN A 183 -18.10 -15.16 11.12
N SER A 184 -18.04 -13.83 11.11
CA SER A 184 -17.92 -13.08 9.87
C SER A 184 -16.66 -13.52 9.13
N TRP A 185 -16.64 -13.44 7.80
CA TRP A 185 -15.43 -13.73 7.01
C TRP A 185 -14.20 -12.91 7.47
N ARG A 186 -14.43 -11.74 8.08
CA ARG A 186 -13.37 -10.88 8.64
C ARG A 186 -12.70 -11.45 9.89
N SER A 187 -13.31 -12.46 10.51
CA SER A 187 -12.83 -13.16 11.70
C SER A 187 -12.21 -14.52 11.36
N GLN A 188 -12.02 -14.83 10.07
CA GLN A 188 -11.49 -16.11 9.58
C GLN A 188 -10.02 -16.00 9.15
N GLY A 189 -9.34 -17.14 9.13
CA GLY A 189 -7.99 -17.31 8.60
C GLY A 189 -6.87 -16.89 9.55
N PHE A 190 -7.19 -16.56 10.81
CA PHE A 190 -6.20 -16.23 11.84
C PHE A 190 -5.50 -17.48 12.35
N VAL A 191 -4.19 -17.41 12.48
CA VAL A 191 -3.29 -18.45 12.95
C VAL A 191 -2.65 -17.94 14.23
N VAL A 192 -2.91 -18.59 15.37
CA VAL A 192 -2.24 -18.23 16.62
C VAL A 192 -0.90 -18.95 16.67
N PRO A 193 0.24 -18.25 16.74
CA PRO A 193 1.56 -18.89 16.84
C PRO A 193 1.67 -19.74 18.11
N GLU A 194 2.55 -20.74 18.08
CA GLU A 194 2.91 -21.51 19.28
C GLU A 194 3.47 -20.56 20.35
N GLY A 195 3.06 -20.74 21.62
CA GLY A 195 3.38 -19.79 22.70
C GLY A 195 2.65 -18.45 22.62
N GLY A 196 1.74 -18.27 21.65
CA GLY A 196 0.86 -17.11 21.52
C GLY A 196 1.47 -15.92 20.77
N GLY A 197 2.74 -15.98 20.37
CA GLY A 197 3.40 -14.96 19.54
C GLY A 197 3.60 -13.58 20.19
N GLU A 198 4.54 -12.81 19.65
CA GLU A 198 4.77 -11.41 19.99
C GLU A 198 3.59 -10.52 19.60
N PHE A 199 2.90 -10.83 18.50
CA PHE A 199 1.77 -10.02 18.00
C PHE A 199 0.41 -10.65 18.27
N GLY A 200 0.36 -11.93 18.67
CA GLY A 200 -0.90 -12.66 18.79
C GLY A 200 -1.53 -12.92 17.44
N ALA A 201 -2.86 -12.93 17.35
CA ALA A 201 -3.57 -12.99 16.09
C ALA A 201 -4.84 -12.13 16.17
N GLY A 202 -5.18 -11.45 15.08
CA GLY A 202 -6.36 -10.61 15.02
C GLY A 202 -6.16 -9.37 14.17
N ARG A 203 -7.08 -8.41 14.30
CA ARG A 203 -7.05 -7.18 13.51
C ARG A 203 -7.54 -5.96 14.27
N VAL A 204 -6.91 -4.82 14.04
CA VAL A 204 -7.35 -3.53 14.58
C VAL A 204 -7.53 -2.57 13.41
N THR A 205 -8.72 -2.03 13.21
CA THR A 205 -8.98 -0.98 12.23
C THR A 205 -8.92 0.36 12.91
N VAL A 206 -8.07 1.28 12.46
CA VAL A 206 -7.89 2.64 13.00
C VAL A 206 -8.26 3.65 11.93
N SER A 207 -9.07 4.65 12.26
CA SER A 207 -9.50 5.69 11.32
C SER A 207 -9.90 6.97 12.05
N PRO A 208 -9.42 8.15 11.60
CA PRO A 208 -9.78 9.44 12.17
C PRO A 208 -11.22 9.85 11.83
N ALA A 209 -11.77 9.33 10.73
CA ALA A 209 -13.11 9.66 10.28
C ALA A 209 -13.68 8.54 9.42
N TYR A 210 -14.81 8.02 9.87
CA TYR A 210 -15.52 6.96 9.22
C TYR A 210 -17.04 7.10 9.30
N PHE A 211 -17.73 6.53 8.30
CA PHE A 211 -19.18 6.40 8.32
C PHE A 211 -19.57 5.13 9.07
N MET A 212 -20.49 5.23 10.03
CA MET A 212 -20.99 4.03 10.70
C MET A 212 -21.68 3.10 9.69
N GLN A 213 -21.60 1.79 9.92
CA GLN A 213 -22.25 0.83 9.03
C GLN A 213 -23.76 1.13 8.97
N ARG A 214 -24.33 1.17 7.77
CA ARG A 214 -25.72 1.57 7.48
C ARG A 214 -26.02 3.08 7.63
N HIS A 215 -25.04 3.89 8.01
CA HIS A 215 -25.09 5.36 8.07
C HIS A 215 -23.98 5.92 7.18
N GLU A 216 -24.13 5.71 5.88
CA GLU A 216 -23.11 6.06 4.89
C GLU A 216 -23.63 7.05 3.82
N ARG A 217 -24.63 7.86 4.17
CA ARG A 217 -25.09 9.00 3.36
C ARG A 217 -24.13 10.18 3.57
N LEU A 218 -24.12 11.14 2.65
CA LEU A 218 -23.17 12.26 2.72
C LEU A 218 -23.49 13.23 3.88
N GLU A 219 -24.73 13.23 4.34
CA GLU A 219 -25.22 13.98 5.49
C GLU A 219 -25.01 13.28 6.83
N ASP A 220 -24.69 11.97 6.82
CA ASP A 220 -24.44 11.23 8.06
C ASP A 220 -23.15 11.74 8.73
N PRO A 221 -23.07 11.75 10.07
CA PRO A 221 -21.88 12.23 10.76
C PRO A 221 -20.68 11.29 10.53
N MET A 222 -19.52 11.89 10.31
CA MET A 222 -18.25 11.17 10.38
C MET A 222 -17.85 10.96 11.85
N VAL A 223 -17.40 9.75 12.18
CA VAL A 223 -16.96 9.39 13.53
C VAL A 223 -15.59 8.73 13.52
N THR A 224 -14.82 8.89 14.59
CA THR A 224 -13.58 8.14 14.79
C THR A 224 -13.89 6.66 15.00
N SER A 225 -13.01 5.76 14.55
CA SER A 225 -13.15 4.33 14.86
C SER A 225 -13.00 4.11 16.37
N ALA A 226 -13.69 3.11 16.93
CA ALA A 226 -13.66 2.84 18.38
C ALA A 226 -12.23 2.64 18.92
N SER A 227 -11.40 1.89 18.20
CA SER A 227 -9.97 1.68 18.47
C SER A 227 -9.15 2.97 18.47
N TYR A 228 -9.54 4.00 17.71
CA TYR A 228 -8.80 5.25 17.63
C TYR A 228 -8.73 5.92 19.00
N LYS A 229 -9.72 5.70 19.86
CA LYS A 229 -9.78 6.32 21.18
C LYS A 229 -8.95 5.58 22.24
N SER A 230 -8.40 4.41 21.93
CA SER A 230 -7.55 3.66 22.87
C SER A 230 -6.21 4.38 23.04
N VAL A 231 -5.70 4.37 24.26
CA VAL A 231 -4.40 4.98 24.61
C VAL A 231 -3.28 4.26 23.84
N GLU A 232 -3.35 2.93 23.76
CA GLU A 232 -2.38 2.10 23.06
C GLU A 232 -2.31 2.46 21.57
N VAL A 233 -3.45 2.75 20.93
CA VAL A 233 -3.49 3.18 19.52
C VAL A 233 -2.94 4.60 19.35
N GLN A 234 -3.23 5.51 20.29
CA GLN A 234 -2.70 6.87 20.22
C GLN A 234 -1.18 6.91 20.42
N GLU A 235 -0.65 6.14 21.37
CA GLU A 235 0.80 5.98 21.58
C GLU A 235 1.46 5.35 20.35
N TRP A 236 0.84 4.34 19.76
CA TRP A 236 1.32 3.70 18.54
C TRP A 236 1.35 4.67 17.34
N LEU A 237 0.29 5.47 17.13
CA LEU A 237 0.25 6.48 16.07
C LEU A 237 1.33 7.55 16.27
N ALA A 238 1.54 8.00 17.51
CA ALA A 238 2.60 8.96 17.84
C ALA A 238 3.98 8.37 17.54
N ALA A 239 4.24 7.12 17.95
CA ALA A 239 5.50 6.42 17.68
C ALA A 239 5.76 6.21 16.18
N LEU A 240 4.72 5.96 15.39
CA LEU A 240 4.84 5.77 13.95
C LEU A 240 4.81 7.06 13.13
N SER A 241 4.61 8.23 13.73
CA SER A 241 4.37 9.47 12.97
C SER A 241 5.44 9.77 11.91
N ALA A 242 6.72 9.64 12.24
CA ALA A 242 7.81 9.86 11.28
C ALA A 242 7.90 8.75 10.21
N THR A 243 7.57 7.52 10.59
CA THR A 243 7.51 6.37 9.66
C THR A 243 6.36 6.55 8.66
N GLU A 244 5.19 6.98 9.12
CA GLU A 244 4.05 7.32 8.26
C GLU A 244 4.37 8.48 7.32
N SER A 245 5.09 9.51 7.79
CA SER A 245 5.55 10.58 6.90
C SER A 245 6.48 10.08 5.78
N PHE A 246 7.30 9.06 6.08
CA PHE A 246 8.12 8.40 5.08
C PHE A 246 7.31 7.56 4.11
N TRP A 247 6.33 6.79 4.59
CA TRP A 247 5.43 6.00 3.73
C TRP A 247 4.53 6.89 2.85
N ASN A 248 4.07 8.02 3.38
CA ASN A 248 3.39 9.05 2.61
C ASN A 248 4.30 9.60 1.49
N ALA A 249 5.58 9.85 1.78
CA ALA A 249 6.54 10.31 0.79
C ALA A 249 6.85 9.27 -0.29
N ILE A 250 6.97 7.98 0.08
CA ILE A 250 7.08 6.86 -0.88
C ILE A 250 5.83 6.80 -1.76
N THR A 251 4.65 6.98 -1.17
CA THR A 251 3.39 7.06 -1.92
C THR A 251 3.40 8.25 -2.87
N ALA A 252 3.90 9.42 -2.46
CA ALA A 252 3.96 10.61 -3.29
C ALA A 252 4.82 10.47 -4.55
N VAL A 253 5.88 9.66 -4.50
CA VAL A 253 6.76 9.38 -5.66
C VAL A 253 6.30 8.15 -6.46
N SER A 254 5.44 7.29 -5.90
CA SER A 254 4.96 6.07 -6.57
C SER A 254 3.56 6.24 -7.19
N ALA A 255 2.70 7.00 -6.52
CA ALA A 255 1.30 7.24 -6.86
C ALA A 255 0.92 8.69 -6.43
N PRO A 256 1.39 9.71 -7.16
CA PRO A 256 1.26 11.13 -6.78
C PRO A 256 -0.19 11.58 -6.61
N ASP A 257 -1.08 11.23 -7.54
CA ASP A 257 -2.48 11.65 -7.49
C ASP A 257 -3.19 11.06 -6.26
N LEU A 258 -2.80 9.84 -5.86
CA LEU A 258 -3.27 9.23 -4.62
C LEU A 258 -2.80 10.04 -3.41
N PHE A 259 -1.53 10.46 -3.40
CA PHE A 259 -0.98 11.31 -2.34
C PHE A 259 -1.69 12.65 -2.25
N GLU A 260 -1.90 13.35 -3.36
CA GLU A 260 -2.58 14.65 -3.38
C GLU A 260 -4.05 14.51 -2.94
N ALA A 261 -4.77 13.51 -3.46
CA ALA A 261 -6.17 13.27 -3.09
C ALA A 261 -6.32 12.90 -1.61
N GLY A 262 -5.44 12.02 -1.10
CA GLY A 262 -5.44 11.63 0.31
C GLY A 262 -5.12 12.81 1.22
N THR A 263 -4.09 13.57 0.89
CA THR A 263 -3.70 14.80 1.61
C THR A 263 -4.87 15.77 1.70
N LEU A 264 -5.52 16.07 0.57
CA LEU A 264 -6.65 16.99 0.53
C LEU A 264 -7.85 16.47 1.34
N ALA A 265 -8.14 15.17 1.26
CA ALA A 265 -9.23 14.57 2.01
C ALA A 265 -8.98 14.63 3.52
N ILE A 266 -7.79 14.25 3.98
CA ILE A 266 -7.42 14.29 5.40
C ILE A 266 -7.42 15.72 5.95
N THR A 267 -6.89 16.69 5.20
CA THR A 267 -6.96 18.11 5.58
C THR A 267 -8.40 18.56 5.81
N ARG A 268 -9.31 18.26 4.87
CA ARG A 268 -10.73 18.62 4.98
C ARG A 268 -11.44 17.91 6.14
N ILE A 269 -11.11 16.64 6.40
CA ILE A 269 -11.61 15.92 7.57
C ILE A 269 -11.19 16.60 8.87
N ILE A 270 -9.92 16.97 8.98
CA ILE A 270 -9.38 17.62 10.18
C ILE A 270 -10.06 18.97 10.39
N GLU A 271 -10.19 19.78 9.33
CA GLU A 271 -10.90 21.07 9.37
C GLU A 271 -12.36 20.93 9.82
N GLU A 272 -13.09 19.96 9.25
CA GLU A 272 -14.50 19.70 9.60
C GLU A 272 -14.64 19.28 11.07
N LEU A 273 -13.79 18.36 11.53
CA LEU A 273 -13.91 17.80 12.88
C LEU A 273 -13.36 18.74 13.97
N GLN A 274 -12.39 19.60 13.66
CA GLN A 274 -11.93 20.66 14.55
C GLN A 274 -13.02 21.71 14.86
N GLY A 275 -13.98 21.90 13.95
CA GLY A 275 -15.12 22.79 14.15
C GLY A 275 -16.24 22.22 15.05
N SER A 276 -16.14 20.96 15.48
CA SER A 276 -17.17 20.25 16.25
C SER A 276 -16.76 20.01 17.73
N ASP A 277 -17.69 20.21 18.66
CA ASP A 277 -17.41 20.30 20.11
C ASP A 277 -17.06 18.94 20.78
N ARG A 278 -15.79 18.81 21.18
CA ARG A 278 -15.21 18.26 22.44
C ARG A 278 -15.80 16.99 23.08
N THR A 279 -15.37 15.80 22.63
CA THR A 279 -15.21 14.60 23.51
C THR A 279 -14.20 13.56 22.99
N SER A 280 -13.61 13.77 21.81
CA SER A 280 -12.69 12.81 21.19
C SER A 280 -11.24 13.29 21.29
N PRO A 281 -10.25 12.38 21.34
CA PRO A 281 -8.84 12.77 21.27
C PRO A 281 -8.58 13.62 20.01
N PRO A 282 -7.58 14.51 20.04
CA PRO A 282 -7.33 15.41 18.93
C PRO A 282 -7.05 14.64 17.64
N ILE A 283 -7.90 14.81 16.63
CA ILE A 283 -7.71 14.21 15.30
C ILE A 283 -6.51 14.83 14.56
N CYS A 284 -5.96 15.94 15.09
CA CYS A 284 -4.83 16.67 14.53
C CYS A 284 -3.53 15.86 14.45
N ASP A 285 -3.48 14.69 15.10
CA ASP A 285 -2.29 13.85 15.18
C ASP A 285 -2.31 12.69 14.18
N TRP A 286 -3.33 12.60 13.31
CA TRP A 286 -3.38 11.58 12.26
C TRP A 286 -2.20 11.73 11.28
N PRO A 287 -1.28 10.76 11.21
CA PRO A 287 -0.02 10.93 10.50
C PRO A 287 -0.07 10.49 9.02
N SER A 288 -1.19 9.91 8.56
CA SER A 288 -1.28 9.23 7.28
C SER A 288 -2.14 10.01 6.27
N ILE A 289 -1.83 9.93 4.98
CA ILE A 289 -2.73 10.45 3.92
C ILE A 289 -3.94 9.54 3.68
N PHE A 290 -3.92 8.33 4.23
CA PHE A 290 -4.98 7.35 4.06
C PHE A 290 -6.07 7.57 5.11
N SER A 291 -7.33 7.37 4.72
CA SER A 291 -8.48 7.53 5.63
C SER A 291 -8.61 6.42 6.69
N GLY A 292 -7.79 5.37 6.61
CA GLY A 292 -7.75 4.35 7.63
C GLY A 292 -6.62 3.35 7.44
N LEU A 293 -6.31 2.70 8.56
CA LEU A 293 -5.30 1.67 8.71
C LEU A 293 -5.97 0.41 9.22
N GLU A 294 -5.60 -0.75 8.70
CA GLU A 294 -5.94 -2.05 9.28
C GLU A 294 -4.66 -2.79 9.63
N ILE A 295 -4.42 -2.94 10.93
CA ILE A 295 -3.34 -3.76 11.48
C ILE A 295 -3.86 -5.19 11.52
N ILE A 296 -3.15 -6.13 10.89
CA ILE A 296 -3.57 -7.53 10.76
C ILE A 296 -2.40 -8.42 11.18
N ALA A 297 -2.57 -9.15 12.27
CA ALA A 297 -1.59 -10.10 12.77
C ALA A 297 -2.00 -11.54 12.44
N ASN A 298 -1.05 -12.29 11.89
CA ASN A 298 -1.11 -13.73 11.63
C ASN A 298 -2.39 -14.20 10.95
N ARG A 299 -2.74 -13.59 9.81
CA ARG A 299 -3.93 -13.93 9.02
C ARG A 299 -3.58 -14.40 7.61
N THR A 300 -4.13 -15.54 7.23
CA THR A 300 -4.24 -16.01 5.83
C THR A 300 -5.45 -15.37 5.15
N THR A 301 -5.35 -15.13 3.85
CA THR A 301 -6.44 -14.60 3.04
C THR A 301 -6.67 -15.56 1.89
N LEU A 302 -7.77 -16.30 1.90
CA LEU A 302 -8.07 -17.29 0.85
C LEU A 302 -8.47 -16.60 -0.46
N SER A 303 -7.98 -17.13 -1.59
CA SER A 303 -8.18 -16.56 -2.92
C SER A 303 -9.62 -16.62 -3.40
N THR A 304 -10.44 -17.56 -2.95
CA THR A 304 -11.78 -17.82 -3.52
C THR A 304 -12.81 -16.73 -3.26
N GLN A 305 -12.49 -15.72 -2.47
CA GLN A 305 -13.43 -14.69 -2.05
C GLN A 305 -13.07 -13.38 -2.73
N ARG A 306 -13.85 -13.02 -3.77
CA ARG A 306 -13.91 -11.63 -4.25
C ARG A 306 -14.58 -10.80 -3.17
N PHE A 307 -13.77 -10.27 -2.27
CA PHE A 307 -14.26 -9.43 -1.21
C PHE A 307 -14.80 -8.12 -1.78
N TRP A 308 -15.78 -7.58 -1.07
CA TRP A 308 -16.48 -6.35 -1.39
C TRP A 308 -15.60 -5.12 -1.12
N TRP A 309 -14.41 -5.05 -1.72
CA TRP A 309 -13.58 -3.86 -1.67
C TRP A 309 -14.26 -2.80 -2.54
N ARG A 310 -14.69 -1.71 -1.90
CA ARG A 310 -15.61 -0.75 -2.54
C ARG A 310 -14.90 0.27 -3.42
N THR A 311 -13.58 0.42 -3.31
CA THR A 311 -12.85 1.54 -3.89
C THR A 311 -11.90 1.06 -4.98
N PHE A 312 -11.76 1.83 -6.06
CA PHE A 312 -10.77 1.58 -7.12
C PHE A 312 -9.37 2.10 -6.75
N LEU A 313 -9.28 2.69 -5.56
CA LEU A 313 -8.09 3.33 -5.04
C LEU A 313 -7.02 2.27 -4.76
N PHE A 314 -5.78 2.70 -4.84
CA PHE A 314 -4.69 1.89 -4.34
C PHE A 314 -4.73 1.85 -2.82
N ASP A 315 -4.72 0.63 -2.31
CA ASP A 315 -4.37 0.34 -0.94
C ASP A 315 -2.86 0.09 -0.89
N LEU A 316 -2.22 0.55 0.18
CA LEU A 316 -0.83 0.27 0.47
C LEU A 316 -0.77 -0.84 1.52
N LEU A 317 -0.15 -1.96 1.18
CA LEU A 317 0.05 -3.10 2.07
C LEU A 317 1.52 -3.20 2.47
N ILE A 318 1.80 -3.13 3.76
CA ILE A 318 3.16 -3.21 4.30
C ILE A 318 3.33 -4.52 5.05
N SER A 319 4.27 -5.36 4.60
CA SER A 319 4.61 -6.62 5.27
C SER A 319 5.63 -6.38 6.36
N LEU A 320 5.32 -6.88 7.55
CA LEU A 320 6.06 -6.74 8.80
C LEU A 320 6.03 -8.08 9.55
N GLY A 321 6.54 -8.10 10.78
CA GLY A 321 6.70 -9.32 11.57
C GLY A 321 8.10 -9.90 11.43
N SER A 322 8.26 -11.19 11.76
CA SER A 322 9.57 -11.82 11.92
C SER A 322 9.55 -13.26 11.43
N GLY A 323 10.59 -13.66 10.68
CA GLY A 323 10.85 -15.06 10.31
C GLY A 323 9.88 -15.70 9.31
N HIS A 324 8.89 -14.96 8.78
CA HIS A 324 7.90 -15.51 7.86
C HIS A 324 8.30 -15.42 6.38
N GLU A 325 7.86 -16.39 5.59
CA GLU A 325 8.18 -16.50 4.15
C GLU A 325 6.95 -16.30 3.27
N ALA A 326 6.09 -15.34 3.63
CA ALA A 326 4.78 -15.18 3.00
C ALA A 326 4.89 -14.85 1.51
N LYS A 327 3.91 -15.33 0.75
CA LYS A 327 3.70 -15.00 -0.67
C LYS A 327 2.39 -14.28 -0.84
N LEU A 328 2.39 -13.20 -1.60
CA LEU A 328 1.19 -12.52 -2.04
C LEU A 328 0.86 -12.97 -3.46
N THR A 329 -0.23 -13.71 -3.62
CA THR A 329 -0.70 -14.17 -4.94
C THR A 329 -1.66 -13.14 -5.51
N LEU A 330 -1.49 -12.78 -6.78
CA LEU A 330 -2.41 -11.95 -7.57
C LEU A 330 -3.01 -12.84 -8.66
N ALA A 331 -4.19 -13.39 -8.38
CA ALA A 331 -4.76 -14.48 -9.18
C ALA A 331 -5.12 -14.05 -10.61
N ASP A 332 -5.68 -12.84 -10.79
CA ASP A 332 -6.12 -12.36 -12.11
C ASP A 332 -4.95 -12.10 -13.09
N VAL A 333 -3.72 -12.01 -12.58
CA VAL A 333 -2.50 -11.80 -13.38
C VAL A 333 -1.49 -12.94 -13.28
N GLY A 334 -1.88 -14.03 -12.59
CA GLY A 334 -1.02 -15.20 -12.39
C GLY A 334 0.33 -14.86 -11.78
N ALA A 335 0.39 -13.85 -10.91
CA ALA A 335 1.63 -13.40 -10.28
C ALA A 335 1.73 -13.89 -8.82
N GLU A 336 2.94 -14.24 -8.40
CA GLU A 336 3.26 -14.52 -7.00
C GLU A 336 4.42 -13.63 -6.57
N LEU A 337 4.18 -12.79 -5.57
CA LEU A 337 5.16 -11.83 -5.06
C LEU A 337 5.79 -12.37 -3.78
N ASP A 338 7.11 -12.31 -3.68
CA ASP A 338 7.81 -12.57 -2.42
C ASP A 338 7.42 -11.47 -1.40
N TYR A 339 6.65 -11.82 -0.38
CA TYR A 339 6.01 -10.87 0.54
C TYR A 339 6.61 -11.00 1.95
N TYR A 340 7.93 -10.84 2.03
CA TYR A 340 8.70 -10.91 3.26
C TYR A 340 8.62 -9.60 4.07
N PRO A 341 8.98 -9.60 5.37
CA PRO A 341 9.08 -8.38 6.17
C PRO A 341 9.91 -7.30 5.47
N GLY A 342 9.41 -6.06 5.50
CA GLY A 342 10.02 -4.90 4.84
C GLY A 342 9.56 -4.66 3.40
N THR A 343 8.54 -5.38 2.94
CA THR A 343 7.94 -5.22 1.61
C THR A 343 6.75 -4.25 1.63
N MET A 344 6.68 -3.34 0.66
CA MET A 344 5.49 -2.53 0.39
C MET A 344 4.87 -2.96 -0.95
N VAL A 345 3.53 -3.04 -0.98
CA VAL A 345 2.77 -3.32 -2.20
C VAL A 345 1.64 -2.32 -2.33
N PHE A 346 1.62 -1.57 -3.42
CA PHE A 346 0.43 -0.81 -3.82
C PHE A 346 -0.43 -1.70 -4.70
N ILE A 347 -1.69 -1.91 -4.32
CA ILE A 347 -2.62 -2.78 -5.04
C ILE A 347 -3.99 -2.14 -5.18
N SER A 348 -4.63 -2.30 -6.34
CA SER A 348 -6.04 -1.95 -6.48
C SER A 348 -6.88 -3.14 -6.03
N GLY A 349 -7.22 -3.18 -4.73
CA GLY A 349 -7.88 -4.34 -4.11
C GLY A 349 -9.20 -4.73 -4.76
N LYS A 350 -9.91 -3.79 -5.37
CA LYS A 350 -11.17 -4.04 -6.11
C LYS A 350 -10.96 -4.68 -7.48
N VAL A 351 -9.81 -4.45 -8.10
CA VAL A 351 -9.50 -4.95 -9.44
C VAL A 351 -8.82 -6.30 -9.35
N LEU A 352 -7.78 -6.42 -8.52
CA LEU A 352 -6.97 -7.62 -8.42
C LEU A 352 -7.35 -8.44 -7.20
N GLN A 353 -7.85 -9.63 -7.46
CA GLN A 353 -8.03 -10.69 -6.49
C GLN A 353 -6.67 -11.11 -5.96
N HIS A 354 -6.50 -10.93 -4.65
CA HIS A 354 -5.25 -11.18 -3.97
C HIS A 354 -5.46 -12.07 -2.74
N SER A 355 -4.46 -12.90 -2.46
CA SER A 355 -4.50 -13.88 -1.38
C SER A 355 -3.13 -14.12 -0.80
N ILE A 356 -3.12 -14.58 0.45
CA ILE A 356 -1.92 -14.99 1.16
C ILE A 356 -2.21 -16.34 1.78
N GLY A 357 -1.48 -17.35 1.31
CA GLY A 357 -1.53 -18.70 1.86
C GLY A 357 -0.72 -18.83 3.16
N PRO A 358 -0.55 -20.06 3.66
CA PRO A 358 0.40 -20.35 4.74
C PRO A 358 1.81 -19.88 4.39
N TRP A 359 2.56 -19.37 5.38
CA TRP A 359 3.86 -18.69 5.19
C TRP A 359 5.04 -19.35 5.92
N GLY A 360 4.87 -20.58 6.39
CA GLY A 360 5.90 -21.29 7.15
C GLY A 360 6.06 -20.73 8.58
N PRO A 361 7.27 -20.79 9.16
CA PRO A 361 7.53 -20.36 10.52
C PRO A 361 7.40 -18.83 10.70
N GLY A 362 7.47 -18.38 11.95
CA GLY A 362 7.46 -16.96 12.28
C GLY A 362 6.08 -16.31 12.31
N GLU A 363 6.08 -15.01 12.53
CA GLU A 363 4.88 -14.20 12.66
C GLU A 363 4.78 -13.20 11.51
N ARG A 364 3.58 -13.12 10.93
CA ARG A 364 3.23 -12.16 9.90
C ARG A 364 2.44 -11.03 10.51
N LEU A 365 2.89 -9.80 10.30
CA LEU A 365 2.16 -8.58 10.62
C LEU A 365 1.95 -7.78 9.34
N VAL A 366 0.78 -7.18 9.17
CA VAL A 366 0.54 -6.23 8.08
C VAL A 366 -0.13 -4.99 8.60
N ILE A 367 0.30 -3.86 8.07
CA ILE A 367 -0.45 -2.61 8.14
C ILE A 367 -0.97 -2.35 6.72
N ALA A 368 -2.29 -2.38 6.57
CA ALA A 368 -2.98 -2.07 5.32
C ALA A 368 -3.54 -0.65 5.40
N HIS A 369 -3.04 0.23 4.56
CA HIS A 369 -3.51 1.61 4.42
C HIS A 369 -4.53 1.66 3.30
N PHE A 370 -5.72 2.19 3.58
CA PHE A 370 -6.80 2.24 2.60
C PHE A 370 -7.49 3.60 2.58
N MET A 371 -8.00 3.95 1.39
CA MET A 371 -8.84 5.13 1.20
C MET A 371 -10.29 4.73 1.00
N ARG A 372 -11.19 5.43 1.67
CA ARG A 372 -12.63 5.19 1.61
C ARG A 372 -13.25 6.22 0.67
N ASP A 373 -13.78 5.75 -0.46
CA ASP A 373 -14.31 6.61 -1.55
C ASP A 373 -15.44 7.54 -1.08
N LYS A 374 -16.23 7.12 -0.08
CA LYS A 374 -17.27 7.95 0.54
C LYS A 374 -16.71 9.12 1.33
N ILE A 375 -15.54 8.94 1.96
CA ILE A 375 -14.87 10.03 2.67
C ILE A 375 -14.37 11.06 1.64
N HIS A 376 -13.79 10.62 0.53
CA HIS A 376 -13.43 11.52 -0.57
C HIS A 376 -14.65 12.27 -1.11
N SER A 377 -15.79 11.57 -1.29
CA SER A 377 -17.04 12.18 -1.72
C SER A 377 -17.55 13.24 -0.73
N ARG A 378 -17.54 12.95 0.58
CA ARG A 378 -17.90 13.89 1.65
C ARG A 378 -17.01 15.13 1.62
N CYS A 379 -15.73 14.92 1.44
CA CYS A 379 -14.76 15.99 1.34
C CYS A 379 -14.79 16.70 -0.02
N GLY A 380 -15.59 16.30 -1.01
CA GLY A 380 -15.57 16.90 -2.35
C GLY A 380 -14.24 16.71 -3.09
N VAL A 381 -13.57 15.58 -2.86
CA VAL A 381 -12.30 15.20 -3.50
C VAL A 381 -12.59 14.17 -4.58
N SER A 382 -12.15 14.45 -5.81
CA SER A 382 -12.28 13.53 -6.93
C SER A 382 -11.49 12.24 -6.68
N ARG A 383 -11.97 11.13 -7.24
CA ARG A 383 -11.21 9.88 -7.21
C ARG A 383 -9.92 10.03 -8.03
N PRO A 384 -8.73 9.80 -7.47
CA PRO A 384 -7.50 9.81 -8.25
C PRO A 384 -7.53 8.72 -9.34
N PRO A 385 -6.96 9.00 -10.52
CA PRO A 385 -6.80 8.01 -11.57
C PRO A 385 -5.77 6.94 -11.17
N PHE A 386 -5.69 5.85 -11.95
CA PHE A 386 -4.57 4.92 -11.83
C PHE A 386 -3.25 5.63 -12.12
N PRO A 387 -2.19 5.38 -11.33
CA PRO A 387 -0.85 5.81 -11.70
C PRO A 387 -0.47 5.26 -13.06
N THR A 388 0.24 6.06 -13.86
CA THR A 388 0.65 5.67 -15.22
C THR A 388 2.16 5.66 -15.33
N GLN A 389 2.70 4.86 -16.24
CA GLN A 389 4.13 4.91 -16.56
C GLN A 389 4.58 6.31 -17.03
N ALA A 390 3.67 7.08 -17.65
CA ALA A 390 3.90 8.44 -18.10
C ALA A 390 4.19 9.44 -16.96
N TYR A 391 3.73 9.16 -15.74
CA TYR A 391 4.10 10.00 -14.59
C TYR A 391 5.60 9.94 -14.30
N PHE A 392 6.18 8.74 -14.33
CA PHE A 392 7.62 8.56 -14.03
C PHE A 392 8.51 9.30 -15.02
N LEU A 393 8.04 9.35 -16.26
CA LEU A 393 8.56 10.16 -17.34
C LEU A 393 8.68 11.65 -17.00
N GLN A 394 7.59 12.22 -16.51
CA GLN A 394 7.54 13.61 -16.06
C GLN A 394 8.46 13.82 -14.85
N MET A 395 8.49 12.84 -13.93
CA MET A 395 9.36 12.89 -12.75
C MET A 395 10.85 12.89 -13.13
N VAL A 396 11.30 12.14 -14.14
CA VAL A 396 12.73 12.08 -14.53
C VAL A 396 13.16 13.14 -15.56
N GLY A 397 12.23 14.00 -16.00
CA GLY A 397 12.56 15.21 -16.74
C GLY A 397 12.78 15.05 -18.25
N GLN A 398 11.96 14.23 -18.93
CA GLN A 398 11.76 14.48 -20.36
C GLN A 398 10.69 15.57 -20.53
N GLN A 399 11.13 16.80 -20.80
CA GLN A 399 10.32 17.74 -21.56
C GLN A 399 10.34 17.27 -23.03
N ASP A 400 9.46 16.33 -23.39
CA ASP A 400 9.11 16.20 -24.81
C ASP A 400 8.17 17.36 -25.15
N SER A 401 8.77 18.35 -25.80
CA SER A 401 8.13 19.44 -26.53
C SER A 401 7.13 18.90 -27.56
N TYR A 402 5.91 18.62 -27.12
CA TYR A 402 4.72 18.51 -27.96
C TYR A 402 3.56 19.28 -27.30
N LEU A 403 3.83 20.57 -27.04
CA LEU A 403 2.82 21.63 -27.06
C LEU A 403 3.27 22.62 -28.14
N LEU A 404 2.91 22.30 -29.39
CA LEU A 404 2.65 23.27 -30.45
C LEU A 404 1.36 22.84 -31.14
#